data_AF-A0A397HU19-F1
#
_entry.id   AF-A0A397HU19-F1
#
_cell.length_a   1.000
_cell.length_b   1.000
_cell.length_c   1.000
_cell.angle_alpha   90.00
_cell.angle_beta   90.00
_cell.angle_gamma   90.00
#
_symmetry.space_group_name_H-M   'P 1'
#
loop_
_entity.id
_entity.type
_entity.pdbx_description
1 polymer ?
#
loop_
_entity_poly.entity_id
_entity_poly.type
_entity_poly.pdbx_seq_one_letter_code
_entity_poly.pdbx_strand_id
1 'polypeptide(L)'
;MSNQCILAIGKTGNGKSFTGTVFGAPTKVGHSTTSETDDVTVNDCGNGRFYVDTPGFDDSDENKGDTETTRVILRTMVDENIKKLITILWFVVPDNRATASLHRQARFIESLAQYYEGNVWDNVIIVHKGDKIEQGPYDAAKQIAQNFYEGKHKKPPGNDKDLLKNTSHFKILLFESLPADDLRREGNFTSDRLNESGIYKKSEPERILAVYASLMKEHLEHPIPLTFQKFKCKKCPEDTDPRLADAKCHLEGEFIHSEKEKMIHRGVVTLKHPKGTYWRHIEAKENYHTEPATRFHTTSRLHPGRLCGGEEYESKDRSLGANLLRIATLNIVDPYDVKSKPYYYSCCGGERGSSGCSYKCCDRNPGCTSVFTCCQSDNSGCINGHKCCNKPARSTGCRERYKCCQSLEQCTKFYECCDSKNGSKGCKEFYTCCNKLVEEAPQGCYPVCEDCSNDLNSTGCKKVCKNCKEIQSEIIGCVTTSHDFGPDAPQNYSWILNENRV
;
A
#
# COMPACT_ATOMS: atom_id res chain seq x y z
N MET A 1 -60.48 21.58 -1.78
CA MET A 1 -60.53 21.06 -0.41
C MET A 1 -59.21 21.41 0.26
N SER A 2 -59.22 22.00 1.45
CA SER A 2 -57.99 22.35 2.17
C SER A 2 -57.42 21.11 2.85
N ASN A 3 -56.18 20.73 2.51
CA ASN A 3 -55.51 19.61 3.16
C ASN A 3 -55.34 19.91 4.66
N GLN A 4 -55.82 19.00 5.51
CA GLN A 4 -55.73 19.08 6.97
C GLN A 4 -54.58 18.21 7.46
N CYS A 5 -53.42 18.79 7.74
CA CYS A 5 -52.31 18.02 8.29
C CYS A 5 -52.27 18.11 9.82
N ILE A 6 -52.16 16.95 10.47
CA ILE A 6 -51.98 16.79 11.91
C ILE A 6 -50.60 16.16 12.13
N LEU A 7 -49.76 16.77 12.97
CA LEU A 7 -48.43 16.27 13.30
C LEU A 7 -48.39 15.78 14.75
N ALA A 8 -47.97 14.54 14.97
CA ALA A 8 -47.81 13.99 16.31
C ALA A 8 -46.35 14.04 16.76
N ILE A 9 -46.07 14.62 17.92
CA ILE A 9 -44.71 14.75 18.49
C ILE A 9 -44.72 14.18 19.91
N GLY A 10 -43.68 13.42 20.26
CA GLY A 10 -43.50 12.95 21.65
C GLY A 10 -42.68 11.67 21.74
N LYS A 11 -42.42 11.22 22.97
CA LYS A 11 -41.69 9.98 23.24
C LYS A 11 -42.44 8.74 22.74
N THR A 12 -41.71 7.64 22.57
CA THR A 12 -42.30 6.33 22.29
C THR A 12 -43.17 5.88 23.46
N GLY A 13 -44.24 5.14 23.14
CA GLY A 13 -45.21 4.69 24.15
C GLY A 13 -46.25 5.73 24.57
N ASN A 14 -46.15 6.99 24.14
CA ASN A 14 -47.11 8.03 24.54
C ASN A 14 -48.44 8.02 23.76
N GLY A 15 -48.64 7.10 22.81
CA GLY A 15 -49.92 6.89 22.14
C GLY A 15 -50.12 7.69 20.83
N LYS A 16 -49.03 8.11 20.19
CA LYS A 16 -49.05 8.79 18.88
C LYS A 16 -49.71 7.93 17.81
N SER A 17 -49.25 6.70 17.60
CA SER A 17 -49.80 5.79 16.58
C SER A 17 -51.25 5.40 16.86
N PHE A 18 -51.61 5.18 18.13
CA PHE A 18 -53.01 4.95 18.51
C PHE A 18 -53.90 6.14 18.09
N THR A 19 -53.46 7.35 18.35
CA THR A 19 -54.21 8.56 17.97
C THR A 19 -54.34 8.68 16.46
N GLY A 20 -53.33 8.26 15.68
CA GLY A 20 -53.45 8.15 14.23
C GLY A 20 -54.64 7.27 13.80
N THR A 21 -54.84 6.13 14.45
CA THR A 21 -55.99 5.24 14.17
C THR A 21 -57.33 5.91 14.47
N VAL A 22 -57.41 6.75 15.52
CA VAL A 22 -58.60 7.55 15.84
C VAL A 22 -58.94 8.54 14.72
N PHE A 23 -57.92 9.11 14.07
CA PHE A 23 -58.12 10.00 12.93
C PHE A 23 -58.44 9.29 11.62
N GLY A 24 -58.28 7.97 11.55
CA GLY A 24 -58.53 7.14 10.37
C GLY A 24 -57.27 6.65 9.65
N ALA A 25 -56.08 6.78 10.26
CA ALA A 25 -54.86 6.22 9.70
C ALA A 25 -54.96 4.67 9.60
N PRO A 26 -54.53 4.06 8.48
CA PRO A 26 -54.56 2.62 8.32
C PRO A 26 -53.68 1.95 9.39
N THR A 27 -54.21 0.94 10.05
CA THR A 27 -53.54 0.25 11.15
C THR A 27 -52.31 -0.53 10.68
N LYS A 28 -51.12 -0.05 11.02
CA LYS A 28 -49.97 -0.92 11.34
C LYS A 28 -49.85 -0.97 12.86
N VAL A 29 -50.66 -1.82 13.48
CA VAL A 29 -50.54 -2.10 14.93
C VAL A 29 -49.71 -3.36 15.04
N GLY A 30 -48.42 -3.24 15.29
CA GLY A 30 -47.70 -4.36 15.88
C GLY A 30 -47.83 -4.29 17.41
N HIS A 31 -47.78 -5.48 18.00
CA HIS A 31 -48.08 -5.72 19.41
C HIS A 31 -46.81 -5.82 20.26
N SER A 32 -45.72 -5.17 19.85
CA SER A 32 -44.42 -5.32 20.50
C SER A 32 -44.02 -4.07 21.30
N THR A 33 -43.38 -4.27 22.46
CA THR A 33 -42.79 -3.22 23.31
C THR A 33 -41.47 -2.66 22.75
N THR A 34 -41.16 -2.98 21.50
CA THR A 34 -40.02 -2.48 20.72
C THR A 34 -40.55 -1.42 19.75
N SER A 35 -39.93 -0.23 19.72
CA SER A 35 -40.20 0.87 18.78
C SER A 35 -40.62 0.35 17.41
N GLU A 36 -41.87 0.61 16.99
CA GLU A 36 -42.38 0.21 15.66
C GLU A 36 -42.35 1.35 14.64
N THR A 37 -42.02 2.56 15.07
CA THR A 37 -41.81 3.71 14.19
C THR A 37 -40.35 4.13 14.27
N ASP A 38 -39.50 3.40 13.56
CA ASP A 38 -38.14 3.85 13.26
C ASP A 38 -38.14 4.92 12.14
N ASP A 39 -39.26 5.04 11.43
CA ASP A 39 -39.48 5.98 10.32
C ASP A 39 -40.68 6.90 10.56
N VAL A 40 -40.63 8.08 9.96
CA VAL A 40 -41.76 9.02 9.89
C VAL A 40 -42.76 8.50 8.88
N THR A 41 -44.03 8.39 9.27
CA THR A 41 -45.10 7.93 8.36
C THR A 41 -46.16 9.01 8.17
N VAL A 42 -46.51 9.27 6.91
CA VAL A 42 -47.60 10.17 6.53
C VAL A 42 -48.78 9.33 6.10
N ASN A 43 -49.85 9.38 6.89
CA ASN A 43 -51.05 8.58 6.69
C ASN A 43 -52.16 9.44 6.10
N ASP A 44 -52.72 9.05 4.95
CA ASP A 44 -53.96 9.62 4.44
C ASP A 44 -55.14 9.04 5.23
N CYS A 45 -55.82 9.89 5.98
CA CYS A 45 -56.97 9.56 6.81
C CYS A 45 -58.31 9.81 6.08
N GLY A 46 -58.27 10.09 4.78
CA GLY A 46 -59.43 10.45 3.98
C GLY A 46 -59.86 11.90 4.14
N ASN A 47 -60.74 12.37 3.24
CA ASN A 47 -61.27 13.74 3.22
C ASN A 47 -60.19 14.84 3.19
N GLY A 48 -59.01 14.53 2.63
CA GLY A 48 -57.87 15.45 2.59
C GLY A 48 -57.19 15.65 3.95
N ARG A 49 -57.41 14.76 4.93
CA ARG A 49 -56.73 14.77 6.23
C ARG A 49 -55.50 13.89 6.19
N PHE A 50 -54.37 14.43 6.63
CA PHE A 50 -53.10 13.72 6.77
C PHE A 50 -52.71 13.65 8.23
N TYR A 51 -52.24 12.49 8.68
CA TYR A 51 -51.68 12.29 10.01
C TYR A 51 -50.21 11.88 9.89
N VAL A 52 -49.32 12.75 10.36
CA VAL A 52 -47.87 12.51 10.39
C VAL A 52 -47.53 11.90 11.75
N ASP A 53 -47.24 10.60 11.76
CA ASP A 53 -46.77 9.87 12.94
C ASP A 53 -45.24 9.84 12.94
N THR A 54 -44.63 10.29 14.03
CA THR A 54 -43.17 10.44 14.13
C THR A 54 -42.54 9.36 15.01
N PRO A 55 -41.25 9.04 14.82
CA PRO A 55 -40.50 8.27 15.81
C PRO A 55 -40.48 8.97 17.18
N GLY A 56 -40.07 8.23 18.22
CA GLY A 56 -39.83 8.78 19.55
C GLY A 56 -38.72 9.82 19.53
N PHE A 57 -38.99 11.02 20.05
CA PHE A 57 -38.02 12.13 20.05
C PHE A 57 -36.80 11.93 20.96
N ASP A 58 -36.74 10.84 21.72
CA ASP A 58 -35.63 10.48 22.63
C ASP A 58 -35.18 9.02 22.47
N ASP A 59 -35.65 8.34 21.42
CA ASP A 59 -35.32 6.94 21.12
C ASP A 59 -34.07 6.83 20.24
N SER A 60 -33.52 7.96 19.80
CA SER A 60 -32.31 8.03 19.01
C SER A 60 -31.13 7.46 19.83
N ASP A 61 -30.48 6.41 19.30
CA ASP A 61 -29.18 5.91 19.75
C ASP A 61 -28.26 7.06 20.20
N GLU A 62 -27.38 6.83 21.17
CA GLU A 62 -26.35 7.81 21.61
C GLU A 62 -25.52 8.41 20.45
N ASN A 63 -25.58 7.80 19.25
CA ASN A 63 -24.93 8.23 18.02
C ASN A 63 -25.80 9.04 17.02
N LYS A 64 -27.14 9.10 17.19
CA LYS A 64 -28.06 9.89 16.36
C LYS A 64 -28.58 11.07 17.18
N GLY A 65 -28.06 12.28 16.93
CA GLY A 65 -28.55 13.48 17.63
C GLY A 65 -29.98 13.82 17.24
N ASP A 66 -30.78 14.38 18.16
CA ASP A 66 -32.19 14.74 17.97
C ASP A 66 -32.45 15.73 16.81
N THR A 67 -31.41 16.42 16.35
CA THR A 67 -31.38 17.22 15.12
C THR A 67 -31.67 16.37 13.88
N GLU A 68 -31.21 15.12 13.85
CA GLU A 68 -31.46 14.18 12.76
C GLU A 68 -32.94 13.80 12.70
N THR A 69 -33.53 13.44 13.85
CA THR A 69 -34.96 13.11 13.95
C THR A 69 -35.85 14.25 13.48
N THR A 70 -35.56 15.47 13.95
CA THR A 70 -36.23 16.71 13.52
C THR A 70 -36.16 16.89 11.99
N ARG A 71 -34.97 16.70 11.43
CA ARG A 71 -34.72 16.88 10.00
C ARG A 71 -35.44 15.82 9.16
N VAL A 72 -35.44 14.56 9.58
CA VAL A 72 -36.16 13.48 8.89
C VAL A 72 -37.64 13.81 8.83
N ILE A 73 -38.25 14.27 9.94
CA ILE A 73 -39.66 14.69 9.96
C ILE A 73 -39.92 15.80 8.94
N LEU A 74 -39.11 16.87 8.95
CA LEU A 74 -39.28 17.99 8.03
C LEU A 74 -39.09 17.59 6.56
N ARG A 75 -38.09 16.74 6.25
CA ARG A 75 -37.86 16.22 4.89
C ARG A 75 -39.04 15.41 4.41
N THR A 76 -39.52 14.47 5.21
CA THR A 76 -40.70 13.67 4.87
C THR A 76 -41.91 14.57 4.60
N MET A 77 -42.13 15.61 5.40
CA MET A 77 -43.23 16.55 5.15
C MET A 77 -43.07 17.34 3.84
N VAL A 78 -41.85 17.72 3.47
CA VAL A 78 -41.54 18.38 2.19
C VAL A 78 -41.78 17.44 1.01
N ASP A 79 -41.28 16.20 1.11
CA ASP A 79 -41.38 15.19 0.06
C ASP A 79 -42.84 14.82 -0.20
N GLU A 80 -43.66 14.77 0.86
CA GLU A 80 -45.12 14.56 0.80
C GLU A 80 -45.90 15.86 0.48
N ASN A 81 -45.20 16.95 0.12
CA ASN A 81 -45.77 18.23 -0.30
C ASN A 81 -46.75 18.84 0.72
N ILE A 82 -46.48 18.64 2.02
CA ILE A 82 -47.25 19.22 3.12
C ILE A 82 -46.85 20.69 3.28
N LYS A 83 -47.77 21.59 2.92
CA LYS A 83 -47.53 23.05 2.97
C LYS A 83 -48.15 23.75 4.17
N LYS A 84 -49.06 23.08 4.87
CA LYS A 84 -49.84 23.67 5.97
C LYS A 84 -50.04 22.63 7.06
N LEU A 85 -49.75 23.03 8.29
CA LEU A 85 -50.05 22.29 9.50
C LEU A 85 -51.31 22.89 10.14
N ILE A 86 -52.31 22.06 10.39
CA ILE A 86 -53.51 22.50 11.11
C ILE A 86 -53.28 22.35 12.61
N THR A 87 -52.77 21.22 13.06
CA THR A 87 -52.65 20.94 14.48
C THR A 87 -51.40 20.14 14.78
N ILE A 88 -50.76 20.48 15.88
CA ILE A 88 -49.64 19.75 16.45
C ILE A 88 -50.14 19.08 17.73
N LEU A 89 -50.08 17.76 17.78
CA LEU A 89 -50.40 16.97 18.96
C LEU A 89 -49.09 16.68 19.70
N TRP A 90 -48.89 17.34 20.84
CA TRP A 90 -47.70 17.17 21.65
C TRP A 90 -47.96 16.20 22.81
N PHE A 91 -47.49 14.97 22.65
CA PHE A 91 -47.70 13.85 23.57
C PHE A 91 -46.65 13.84 24.68
N VAL A 92 -47.07 14.27 25.87
CA VAL A 92 -46.20 14.41 27.05
C VAL A 92 -46.57 13.42 28.14
N VAL A 93 -45.56 12.97 28.88
CA VAL A 93 -45.78 12.31 30.17
C VAL A 93 -45.89 13.42 31.22
N PRO A 94 -46.84 13.36 32.16
CA PRO A 94 -46.87 14.29 33.28
C PRO A 94 -45.54 14.24 34.04
N ASP A 95 -44.81 15.36 34.04
CA ASP A 95 -43.56 15.54 34.76
C ASP A 95 -43.56 16.95 35.38
N ASN A 96 -43.19 17.07 36.64
CA ASN A 96 -43.11 18.36 37.33
C ASN A 96 -41.90 19.18 36.91
N ARG A 97 -40.92 18.58 36.23
CA ARG A 97 -39.72 19.25 35.74
C ARG A 97 -39.81 19.48 34.23
N ALA A 98 -39.36 20.66 33.81
CA ALA A 98 -39.05 20.93 32.41
C ALA A 98 -37.77 20.17 32.02
N THR A 99 -37.91 18.89 31.67
CA THR A 99 -36.77 18.05 31.30
C THR A 99 -36.14 18.52 30.00
N ALA A 100 -34.86 18.18 29.78
CA ALA A 100 -34.16 18.50 28.53
C ALA A 100 -34.90 17.97 27.28
N SER A 101 -35.53 16.80 27.40
CA SER A 101 -36.38 16.21 26.36
C SER A 101 -37.59 17.09 26.01
N LEU A 102 -38.31 17.61 27.03
CA LEU A 102 -39.45 18.51 26.80
C LEU A 102 -39.00 19.81 26.13
N HIS A 103 -37.85 20.36 26.52
CA HIS A 103 -37.28 21.53 25.85
C HIS A 103 -36.96 21.26 24.37
N ARG A 104 -36.36 20.11 24.06
CA ARG A 104 -36.06 19.74 22.67
C ARG A 104 -37.32 19.59 21.81
N GLN A 105 -38.35 18.96 22.34
CA GLN A 105 -39.64 18.82 21.64
C GLN A 105 -40.32 20.19 21.44
N ALA A 106 -40.41 21.01 22.48
CA ALA A 106 -40.98 22.36 22.40
C ALA A 106 -40.24 23.25 21.39
N ARG A 107 -38.92 23.10 21.32
CA ARG A 107 -38.09 23.78 20.34
C ARG A 107 -38.33 23.34 18.90
N PHE A 108 -38.52 22.04 18.69
CA PHE A 108 -38.91 21.54 17.38
C PHE A 108 -40.28 22.10 16.95
N ILE A 109 -41.23 22.19 17.88
CA ILE A 109 -42.53 22.81 17.62
C ILE A 109 -42.35 24.25 17.11
N GLU A 110 -41.56 25.08 17.78
CA GLU A 110 -41.24 26.44 17.31
C GLU A 110 -40.56 26.48 15.94
N SER A 111 -39.65 25.55 15.66
CA SER A 111 -38.92 25.55 14.38
C SER A 111 -39.80 25.25 13.16
N LEU A 112 -40.96 24.58 13.35
CA LEU A 112 -41.97 24.41 12.29
C LEU A 112 -42.54 25.75 11.81
N ALA A 113 -42.60 26.74 12.71
CA ALA A 113 -43.12 28.07 12.47
C ALA A 113 -42.02 29.14 12.32
N GLN A 114 -40.77 28.76 12.01
CA GLN A 114 -39.63 29.67 11.98
C GLN A 114 -39.85 30.95 11.13
N TYR A 115 -40.57 30.85 10.03
CA TYR A 115 -40.90 31.99 9.15
C TYR A 115 -42.38 32.40 9.20
N TYR A 116 -43.13 31.86 10.14
CA TYR A 116 -44.52 32.21 10.37
C TYR A 116 -44.59 33.44 11.31
N GLU A 117 -45.44 34.41 10.99
CA GLU A 117 -45.64 35.61 11.81
C GLU A 117 -46.59 35.41 12.99
N GLY A 118 -47.39 34.35 12.97
CA GLY A 118 -48.26 34.00 14.09
C GLY A 118 -47.55 33.17 15.16
N ASN A 119 -48.32 32.73 16.14
CA ASN A 119 -47.84 31.95 17.27
C ASN A 119 -48.13 30.45 17.03
N VAL A 120 -47.09 29.60 17.01
CA VAL A 120 -47.25 28.17 16.74
C VAL A 120 -48.13 27.47 17.78
N TRP A 121 -48.07 27.95 19.03
CA TRP A 121 -48.77 27.36 20.17
C TRP A 121 -50.29 27.50 20.09
N ASP A 122 -50.79 28.42 19.26
CA ASP A 122 -52.22 28.57 18.97
C ASP A 122 -52.81 27.36 18.22
N ASN A 123 -51.96 26.45 17.72
CA ASN A 123 -52.35 25.23 17.02
C ASN A 123 -51.84 23.96 17.72
N VAL A 124 -51.42 24.06 18.99
CA VAL A 124 -50.89 22.93 19.76
C VAL A 124 -51.95 22.39 20.71
N ILE A 125 -52.08 21.06 20.74
CA ILE A 125 -52.82 20.33 21.78
C ILE A 125 -51.81 19.52 22.59
N ILE A 126 -51.69 19.82 23.88
CA ILE A 126 -50.88 19.01 24.79
C ILE A 126 -51.70 17.77 25.20
N VAL A 127 -51.26 16.60 24.77
CA VAL A 127 -51.92 15.32 25.02
C VAL A 127 -51.17 14.58 26.13
N HIS A 128 -51.84 14.19 27.21
CA HIS A 128 -51.18 13.50 28.32
C HIS A 128 -51.99 12.33 28.89
N LYS A 129 -51.26 11.31 29.35
CA LYS A 129 -51.78 10.15 30.09
C LYS A 129 -51.60 10.42 31.59
N GLY A 130 -52.67 10.74 32.31
CA GLY A 130 -52.60 10.91 33.77
C GLY A 130 -53.64 11.88 34.31
N ASP A 131 -53.83 11.88 35.63
CA ASP A 131 -54.93 12.59 36.27
C ASP A 131 -54.80 14.11 36.25
N LYS A 132 -53.57 14.61 36.22
CA LYS A 132 -53.23 16.02 36.06
C LYS A 132 -52.06 16.16 35.11
N ILE A 133 -52.05 17.22 34.33
CA ILE A 133 -50.83 17.69 33.68
C ILE A 133 -50.00 18.39 34.74
N GLU A 134 -48.75 17.96 34.87
CA GLU A 134 -47.78 18.62 35.73
C GLU A 134 -47.21 19.87 35.02
N GLN A 135 -46.57 20.76 35.78
CA GLN A 135 -46.15 22.07 35.28
C GLN A 135 -44.97 21.99 34.27
N GLY A 136 -44.20 20.90 34.24
CA GLY A 136 -42.97 20.76 33.45
C GLY A 136 -43.13 20.99 31.94
N PRO A 137 -44.10 20.36 31.25
CA PRO A 137 -44.38 20.64 29.84
C PRO A 137 -44.71 22.10 29.55
N TYR A 138 -45.51 22.75 30.40
CA TYR A 138 -45.86 24.16 30.26
C TYR A 138 -44.65 25.06 30.46
N ASP A 139 -43.83 24.80 31.47
CA ASP A 139 -42.61 25.57 31.73
C ASP A 139 -41.62 25.44 30.57
N ALA A 140 -41.46 24.23 30.02
CA ALA A 140 -40.63 24.00 28.85
C ALA A 140 -41.12 24.78 27.63
N ALA A 141 -42.42 24.67 27.31
CA ALA A 141 -43.02 25.39 26.19
C ALA A 141 -42.94 26.91 26.38
N LYS A 142 -43.27 27.42 27.57
CA LYS A 142 -43.24 28.85 27.89
C LYS A 142 -41.83 29.42 27.75
N GLN A 143 -40.82 28.75 28.29
CA GLN A 143 -39.45 29.22 28.20
C GLN A 143 -38.98 29.27 26.73
N ILE A 144 -39.28 28.23 25.95
CA ILE A 144 -38.88 28.16 24.55
C ILE A 144 -39.62 29.19 23.70
N ALA A 145 -40.93 29.35 23.90
CA ALA A 145 -41.73 30.35 23.21
C ALA A 145 -41.24 31.77 23.48
N GLN A 146 -40.89 32.07 24.74
CA GLN A 146 -40.30 33.35 25.13
C GLN A 146 -38.97 33.59 24.43
N ASN A 147 -38.07 32.61 24.42
CA ASN A 147 -36.76 32.72 23.78
C ASN A 147 -36.89 32.96 22.26
N PHE A 148 -37.79 32.25 21.58
CA PHE A 148 -38.04 32.43 20.15
C PHE A 148 -38.65 33.80 19.85
N TYR A 149 -39.62 34.24 20.67
CA TYR A 149 -40.23 35.56 20.55
C TYR A 149 -39.18 36.67 20.73
N GLU A 150 -38.33 36.56 21.74
CA GLU A 150 -37.24 37.50 22.02
C GLU A 150 -36.22 37.56 20.88
N GLY A 151 -35.84 36.41 20.35
CA GLY A 151 -34.94 36.33 19.19
C GLY A 151 -35.53 37.02 17.96
N LYS A 152 -36.82 36.80 17.69
CA LYS A 152 -37.50 37.36 16.52
C LYS A 152 -37.76 38.87 16.64
N HIS A 153 -38.24 39.31 17.81
CA HIS A 153 -38.67 40.69 18.02
C HIS A 153 -37.62 41.58 18.68
N LYS A 154 -36.48 41.02 19.11
CA LYS A 154 -35.40 41.68 19.85
C LYS A 154 -35.88 42.36 21.15
N LYS A 155 -36.96 41.84 21.74
CA LYS A 155 -37.55 42.31 23.00
C LYS A 155 -38.39 41.20 23.66
N PRO A 156 -38.53 41.22 24.99
CA PRO A 156 -39.42 40.28 25.68
C PRO A 156 -40.89 40.46 25.24
N PRO A 157 -41.70 39.40 25.32
CA PRO A 157 -43.15 39.55 25.22
C PRO A 157 -43.63 40.51 26.33
N GLY A 158 -44.62 41.33 26.03
CA GLY A 158 -45.23 42.19 27.05
C GLY A 158 -45.80 41.34 28.19
N ASN A 159 -45.85 41.87 29.41
CA ASN A 159 -46.30 41.13 30.61
C ASN A 159 -47.69 40.49 30.45
N ASP A 160 -48.56 41.06 29.61
CA ASP A 160 -49.92 40.57 29.36
C ASP A 160 -49.99 39.52 28.22
N LYS A 161 -48.87 39.25 27.54
CA LYS A 161 -48.82 38.33 26.40
C LYS A 161 -48.43 36.93 26.87
N ASP A 162 -49.43 36.17 27.29
CA ASP A 162 -49.29 34.72 27.47
C ASP A 162 -49.24 34.04 26.09
N LEU A 163 -48.06 33.55 25.72
CA LEU A 163 -47.82 32.86 24.45
C LEU A 163 -48.49 31.49 24.37
N LEU A 164 -48.96 30.93 25.49
CA LEU A 164 -49.64 29.63 25.51
C LEU A 164 -51.16 29.77 25.73
N LYS A 165 -51.70 31.00 25.65
CA LYS A 165 -53.10 31.29 25.95
C LYS A 165 -54.11 30.42 25.20
N ASN A 166 -53.82 30.12 23.93
CA ASN A 166 -54.70 29.33 23.06
C ASN A 166 -54.29 27.85 22.98
N THR A 167 -53.23 27.44 23.70
CA THR A 167 -52.78 26.05 23.73
C THR A 167 -53.83 25.20 24.43
N SER A 168 -54.42 24.26 23.70
CA SER A 168 -55.39 23.31 24.23
C SER A 168 -54.70 22.17 24.98
N HIS A 169 -55.41 21.51 25.89
CA HIS A 169 -54.95 20.31 26.56
C HIS A 169 -55.98 19.20 26.45
N PHE A 170 -55.51 17.97 26.29
CA PHE A 170 -56.36 16.79 26.24
C PHE A 170 -55.82 15.68 27.13
N LYS A 171 -56.54 15.44 28.22
CA LYS A 171 -56.35 14.29 29.10
C LYS A 171 -56.99 13.06 28.46
N ILE A 172 -56.18 12.06 28.17
CA ILE A 172 -56.64 10.79 27.61
C ILE A 172 -55.98 9.60 28.30
N LEU A 173 -56.80 8.75 28.92
CA LEU A 173 -56.42 7.46 29.46
C LEU A 173 -57.34 6.39 28.89
N LEU A 174 -56.77 5.32 28.35
CA LEU A 174 -57.60 4.23 27.82
C LEU A 174 -58.14 3.39 28.97
N PHE A 175 -59.44 3.13 28.98
CA PHE A 175 -60.10 2.28 29.97
C PHE A 175 -59.44 0.88 30.03
N GLU A 176 -59.04 0.37 28.86
CA GLU A 176 -58.36 -0.90 28.71
C GLU A 176 -56.93 -0.89 29.29
N SER A 177 -56.34 0.28 29.52
CA SER A 177 -55.03 0.43 30.15
C SER A 177 -55.07 0.53 31.68
N LEU A 178 -56.26 0.62 32.29
CA LEU A 178 -56.41 0.65 33.74
C LEU A 178 -56.07 -0.71 34.39
N PRO A 179 -55.47 -0.72 35.60
CA PRO A 179 -55.27 -1.94 36.39
C PRO A 179 -56.56 -2.72 36.61
N ALA A 180 -56.48 -4.04 36.71
CA ALA A 180 -57.66 -4.88 36.84
C ALA A 180 -58.47 -4.60 38.12
N ASP A 181 -57.80 -4.14 39.18
CA ASP A 181 -58.33 -3.75 40.49
C ASP A 181 -58.74 -2.27 40.58
N ASP A 182 -58.68 -1.52 39.47
CA ASP A 182 -59.13 -0.14 39.45
C ASP A 182 -60.66 -0.07 39.66
N LEU A 183 -61.10 0.68 40.67
CA LEU A 183 -62.52 0.87 41.00
C LEU A 183 -63.36 1.31 39.78
N ARG A 184 -62.75 1.99 38.82
CA ARG A 184 -63.40 2.44 37.58
C ARG A 184 -63.70 1.28 36.63
N ARG A 185 -62.93 0.19 36.68
CA ARG A 185 -63.22 -1.05 35.95
C ARG A 185 -64.31 -1.88 36.62
N GLU A 186 -64.34 -1.91 37.95
CA GLU A 186 -65.35 -2.65 38.71
C GLU A 186 -66.73 -1.97 38.68
N GLY A 187 -66.76 -0.63 38.66
CA GLY A 187 -67.97 0.15 38.91
C GLY A 187 -68.99 0.29 37.78
N ASN A 188 -68.89 -0.45 36.67
CA ASN A 188 -69.82 -0.40 35.52
C ASN A 188 -70.21 1.04 35.08
N PHE A 189 -69.23 1.96 35.05
CA PHE A 189 -69.48 3.36 34.68
C PHE A 189 -69.85 3.48 33.20
N THR A 190 -70.78 4.40 32.90
CA THR A 190 -71.11 4.76 31.52
C THR A 190 -69.94 5.48 30.85
N SER A 191 -69.83 5.41 29.52
CA SER A 191 -68.77 6.10 28.78
C SER A 191 -68.80 7.61 29.01
N ASP A 192 -69.98 8.24 29.14
CA ASP A 192 -70.08 9.68 29.42
C ASP A 192 -69.42 10.04 30.77
N ARG A 193 -69.69 9.26 31.82
CA ARG A 193 -69.10 9.47 33.15
C ARG A 193 -67.59 9.20 33.19
N LEU A 194 -67.11 8.24 32.39
CA LEU A 194 -65.68 7.99 32.24
C LEU A 194 -64.98 9.13 31.49
N ASN A 195 -65.59 9.63 30.42
CA ASN A 195 -65.04 10.69 29.57
C ASN A 195 -64.90 12.02 30.32
N GLU A 196 -65.82 12.34 31.25
CA GLU A 196 -65.71 13.49 32.18
C GLU A 196 -64.39 13.46 32.98
N SER A 197 -63.88 12.26 33.27
CA SER A 197 -62.61 12.04 33.97
C SER A 197 -61.41 11.88 33.01
N GLY A 198 -61.61 12.05 31.70
CA GLY A 198 -60.58 11.86 30.68
C GLY A 198 -60.28 10.39 30.36
N ILE A 199 -61.19 9.47 30.68
CA ILE A 199 -61.03 8.03 30.45
C ILE A 199 -61.91 7.61 29.28
N TYR A 200 -61.31 6.99 28.26
CA TYR A 200 -61.99 6.64 27.01
C TYR A 200 -61.83 5.16 26.71
N LYS A 201 -62.87 4.53 26.14
CA LYS A 201 -62.79 3.14 25.69
C LYS A 201 -62.16 3.09 24.30
N LYS A 202 -61.24 2.16 24.10
CA LYS A 202 -60.61 1.92 22.79
C LYS A 202 -61.63 1.53 21.72
N SER A 203 -62.74 0.89 22.12
CA SER A 203 -63.84 0.50 21.24
C SER A 203 -64.71 1.66 20.75
N GLU A 204 -64.53 2.88 21.28
CA GLU A 204 -65.35 4.06 20.98
C GLU A 204 -64.48 5.23 20.42
N PRO A 205 -63.72 5.00 19.32
CA PRO A 205 -62.80 6.01 18.78
C PRO A 205 -63.51 7.29 18.32
N GLU A 206 -64.77 7.21 17.91
CA GLU A 206 -65.60 8.36 17.51
C GLU A 206 -65.77 9.38 18.64
N ARG A 207 -65.81 8.93 19.90
CA ARG A 207 -65.89 9.82 21.07
C ARG A 207 -64.60 10.58 21.28
N ILE A 208 -63.46 9.91 21.10
CA ILE A 208 -62.13 10.54 21.18
C ILE A 208 -61.97 11.55 20.04
N LEU A 209 -62.37 11.15 18.82
CA LEU A 209 -62.33 12.01 17.64
C LEU A 209 -63.21 13.27 17.80
N ALA A 210 -64.37 13.15 18.44
CA ALA A 210 -65.24 14.29 18.72
C ALA A 210 -64.58 15.33 19.64
N VAL A 211 -63.81 14.89 20.63
CA VAL A 211 -63.04 15.80 21.50
C VAL A 211 -61.96 16.51 20.72
N TYR A 212 -61.16 15.78 19.94
CA TYR A 212 -60.17 16.39 19.06
C TYR A 212 -60.78 17.39 18.08
N ALA A 213 -61.90 17.05 17.45
CA ALA A 213 -62.61 17.94 16.53
C ALA A 213 -63.06 19.24 17.21
N SER A 214 -63.50 19.16 18.48
CA SER A 214 -63.83 20.34 19.28
C SER A 214 -62.61 21.21 19.57
N LEU A 215 -61.50 20.62 20.00
CA LEU A 215 -60.27 21.35 20.33
C LEU A 215 -59.60 21.96 19.09
N MET A 216 -59.71 21.29 17.94
CA MET A 216 -59.10 21.73 16.68
C MET A 216 -59.95 22.77 15.93
N LYS A 217 -61.14 23.14 16.43
CA LYS A 217 -62.09 23.98 15.70
C LYS A 217 -61.48 25.33 15.30
N GLU A 218 -60.80 26.00 16.22
CA GLU A 218 -60.15 27.30 15.98
C GLU A 218 -58.86 27.15 15.15
N HIS A 219 -58.17 26.00 15.28
CA HIS A 219 -56.95 25.73 14.53
C HIS A 219 -57.16 25.71 13.01
N LEU A 220 -58.36 25.37 12.55
CA LEU A 220 -58.74 25.36 11.14
C LEU A 220 -58.75 26.76 10.51
N GLU A 221 -59.00 27.80 11.31
CA GLU A 221 -59.03 29.19 10.86
C GLU A 221 -57.61 29.78 10.73
N HIS A 222 -56.65 29.21 11.45
CA HIS A 222 -55.28 29.68 11.54
C HIS A 222 -54.25 28.58 11.24
N PRO A 223 -54.24 28.00 10.01
CA PRO A 223 -53.25 26.99 9.65
C PRO A 223 -51.83 27.57 9.66
N ILE A 224 -50.87 26.85 10.24
CA ILE A 224 -49.45 27.21 10.22
C ILE A 224 -48.90 26.89 8.82
N PRO A 225 -48.42 27.88 8.06
CA PRO A 225 -47.79 27.63 6.78
C PRO A 225 -46.40 27.02 7.01
N LEU A 226 -46.16 25.84 6.45
CA LEU A 226 -44.84 25.21 6.46
C LEU A 226 -44.02 25.76 5.29
N THR A 227 -43.45 26.95 5.50
CA THR A 227 -42.60 27.63 4.52
C THR A 227 -41.16 27.22 4.69
N PHE A 228 -40.46 27.01 3.59
CA PHE A 228 -39.01 26.76 3.57
C PHE A 228 -38.33 27.85 2.76
N GLN A 229 -37.24 28.41 3.29
CA GLN A 229 -36.46 29.43 2.62
C GLN A 229 -35.12 28.84 2.22
N LYS A 230 -34.71 29.05 0.97
CA LYS A 230 -33.40 28.59 0.51
C LYS A 230 -32.32 29.57 0.94
N PHE A 231 -31.31 29.02 1.59
CA PHE A 231 -30.10 29.74 1.90
C PHE A 231 -28.93 29.05 1.23
N LYS A 232 -27.97 29.84 0.77
CA LYS A 232 -26.71 29.33 0.27
C LYS A 232 -25.70 29.25 1.41
N CYS A 233 -25.11 28.08 1.60
CA CYS A 233 -24.02 27.92 2.56
C CYS A 233 -22.80 28.69 2.06
N LYS A 234 -22.12 29.45 2.92
CA LYS A 234 -20.84 30.10 2.55
C LYS A 234 -19.69 29.09 2.46
N LYS A 235 -19.85 27.86 2.98
CA LYS A 235 -18.78 26.85 3.10
C LYS A 235 -18.94 25.67 2.14
N CYS A 236 -20.16 25.37 1.68
CA CYS A 236 -20.43 24.27 0.75
C CYS A 236 -21.38 24.75 -0.38
N PRO A 237 -21.52 24.00 -1.49
CA PRO A 237 -22.43 24.36 -2.57
C PRO A 237 -23.91 24.11 -2.25
N GLU A 238 -24.24 23.67 -1.03
CA GLU A 238 -25.62 23.40 -0.61
C GLU A 238 -26.46 24.69 -0.61
N ASP A 239 -27.63 24.61 -1.23
CA ASP A 239 -28.60 25.68 -1.39
C ASP A 239 -29.99 25.14 -0.97
N THR A 240 -30.24 25.16 0.34
CA THR A 240 -31.43 24.54 0.96
C THR A 240 -31.86 25.33 2.21
N ASP A 241 -32.98 24.95 2.80
CA ASP A 241 -33.40 25.47 4.10
C ASP A 241 -32.49 24.93 5.21
N PRO A 242 -31.96 25.79 6.10
CA PRO A 242 -31.09 25.36 7.19
C PRO A 242 -31.66 24.22 8.05
N ARG A 243 -32.98 24.13 8.21
CA ARG A 243 -33.63 23.05 8.96
C ARG A 243 -33.62 21.71 8.21
N LEU A 244 -33.47 21.74 6.90
CA LEU A 244 -33.36 20.57 6.03
C LEU A 244 -31.91 20.20 5.70
N ALA A 245 -30.97 21.10 5.97
CA ALA A 245 -29.56 20.93 5.63
C ALA A 245 -28.94 19.73 6.36
N ASP A 246 -27.96 19.10 5.73
CA ASP A 246 -27.17 18.09 6.44
C ASP A 246 -26.37 18.74 7.58
N ALA A 247 -26.46 18.19 8.80
CA ALA A 247 -25.73 18.69 9.99
C ALA A 247 -24.20 18.72 9.82
N LYS A 248 -23.72 18.15 8.72
CA LYS A 248 -22.36 17.80 8.41
C LYS A 248 -22.04 18.29 7.01
N CYS A 249 -21.60 19.54 6.89
CA CYS A 249 -21.18 20.04 5.57
C CYS A 249 -19.85 19.46 5.08
N HIS A 250 -19.01 18.84 5.94
CA HIS A 250 -17.68 18.35 5.55
C HIS A 250 -17.14 17.21 6.43
N LEU A 251 -17.77 16.03 6.44
CA LEU A 251 -17.20 14.92 7.24
C LEU A 251 -16.13 14.13 6.54
N GLU A 252 -16.28 13.89 5.25
CA GLU A 252 -15.41 12.93 4.59
C GLU A 252 -14.23 13.66 3.99
N GLY A 253 -13.14 13.67 4.75
CA GLY A 253 -11.83 13.92 4.18
C GLY A 253 -11.36 12.66 3.45
N GLU A 254 -10.85 12.82 2.24
CA GLU A 254 -10.02 11.80 1.60
C GLU A 254 -8.57 12.29 1.57
N PHE A 255 -7.65 11.34 1.48
CA PHE A 255 -6.24 11.65 1.38
C PHE A 255 -5.81 11.56 -0.08
N ILE A 256 -5.30 12.66 -0.63
CA ILE A 256 -4.73 12.71 -1.98
C ILE A 256 -3.23 13.03 -1.90
N HIS A 257 -2.48 12.58 -2.90
CA HIS A 257 -1.15 13.11 -3.20
C HIS A 257 -1.29 14.39 -4.02
N SER A 258 -0.27 15.24 -4.01
CA SER A 258 -0.23 16.37 -4.94
C SER A 258 0.00 15.90 -6.37
N GLU A 259 -0.41 16.71 -7.35
CA GLU A 259 -0.21 16.41 -8.77
C GLU A 259 1.27 16.42 -9.19
N LYS A 260 2.15 16.97 -8.34
CA LYS A 260 3.58 16.99 -8.61
C LYS A 260 4.21 15.66 -8.23
N GLU A 261 4.72 14.98 -9.23
CA GLU A 261 5.51 13.77 -9.07
C GLU A 261 7.00 14.06 -9.23
N LYS A 262 7.81 13.35 -8.44
CA LYS A 262 9.24 13.25 -8.67
C LYS A 262 9.61 11.78 -8.84
N MET A 263 10.58 11.53 -9.69
CA MET A 263 11.07 10.19 -9.96
C MET A 263 12.23 9.90 -8.98
N ILE A 264 12.22 8.71 -8.35
CA ILE A 264 13.28 8.29 -7.40
C ILE A 264 13.76 6.86 -7.68
N HIS A 265 14.94 6.53 -7.17
CA HIS A 265 15.43 5.15 -7.10
C HIS A 265 15.20 4.59 -5.70
N ARG A 266 14.46 3.48 -5.58
CA ARG A 266 14.20 2.79 -4.29
C ARG A 266 15.30 1.81 -3.90
N GLY A 267 16.13 1.44 -4.86
CA GLY A 267 17.19 0.46 -4.67
C GLY A 267 18.47 1.12 -4.15
N VAL A 268 19.24 0.40 -3.33
CA VAL A 268 20.61 0.78 -3.01
C VAL A 268 21.46 0.82 -4.27
N VAL A 269 22.47 1.68 -4.26
CA VAL A 269 23.52 1.67 -5.28
C VAL A 269 24.41 0.45 -5.05
N THR A 270 24.59 -0.36 -6.10
CA THR A 270 25.53 -1.48 -6.09
C THR A 270 26.63 -1.25 -7.09
N LEU A 271 27.84 -1.67 -6.71
CA LEU A 271 28.99 -1.64 -7.58
C LEU A 271 28.98 -2.90 -8.46
N LYS A 272 28.89 -2.74 -9.78
CA LYS A 272 28.99 -3.83 -10.76
C LYS A 272 30.05 -3.54 -11.82
N HIS A 273 30.51 -4.59 -12.49
CA HIS A 273 31.38 -4.48 -13.66
C HIS A 273 30.52 -4.63 -14.93
N PRO A 274 30.27 -3.56 -15.71
CA PRO A 274 29.38 -3.61 -16.89
C PRO A 274 29.94 -4.41 -18.07
N LYS A 275 31.24 -4.64 -18.10
CA LYS A 275 31.94 -5.30 -19.21
C LYS A 275 32.40 -6.69 -18.80
N GLY A 276 32.81 -7.47 -19.78
CA GLY A 276 33.29 -8.84 -19.58
C GLY A 276 34.55 -8.90 -18.73
N THR A 277 35.13 -10.10 -18.70
CA THR A 277 36.38 -10.34 -17.99
C THR A 277 37.40 -10.88 -18.99
N TYR A 278 38.63 -10.40 -18.89
CA TYR A 278 39.73 -10.84 -19.73
C TYR A 278 40.88 -11.37 -18.86
N TRP A 279 41.73 -12.20 -19.45
CA TRP A 279 42.88 -12.79 -18.77
C TRP A 279 44.15 -12.00 -19.11
N ARG A 280 44.97 -11.70 -18.09
CA ARG A 280 46.28 -11.05 -18.28
C ARG A 280 47.33 -11.64 -17.35
N HIS A 281 48.57 -11.72 -17.84
CA HIS A 281 49.73 -12.02 -17.02
C HIS A 281 50.26 -10.73 -16.38
N ILE A 282 50.43 -10.74 -15.05
CA ILE A 282 50.87 -9.56 -14.28
C ILE A 282 52.38 -9.48 -14.06
N GLU A 283 53.09 -10.60 -14.19
CA GLU A 283 54.53 -10.65 -13.99
C GLU A 283 55.26 -10.81 -15.32
N ALA A 284 56.49 -10.31 -15.37
CA ALA A 284 57.33 -10.47 -16.54
C ALA A 284 57.62 -11.95 -16.82
N LYS A 285 57.86 -12.26 -18.10
CA LYS A 285 58.38 -13.56 -18.49
C LYS A 285 59.76 -13.77 -17.86
N GLU A 286 60.02 -14.97 -17.38
CA GLU A 286 61.35 -15.42 -16.99
C GLU A 286 61.81 -16.54 -17.90
N ASN A 287 63.13 -16.59 -18.09
CA ASN A 287 63.78 -17.70 -18.73
C ASN A 287 63.99 -18.81 -17.70
N TYR A 288 63.47 -20.00 -17.97
CA TYR A 288 63.66 -21.19 -17.13
C TYR A 288 64.15 -22.39 -17.96
N HIS A 289 64.75 -23.37 -17.28
CA HIS A 289 65.04 -24.69 -17.84
C HIS A 289 63.98 -25.67 -17.33
N THR A 290 63.43 -26.50 -18.21
CA THR A 290 62.39 -27.47 -17.83
C THR A 290 62.92 -28.58 -16.92
N GLU A 291 64.23 -28.83 -16.96
CA GLU A 291 64.90 -29.87 -16.19
C GLU A 291 66.12 -29.27 -15.43
N PRO A 292 66.42 -29.78 -14.22
CA PRO A 292 67.61 -29.37 -13.47
C PRO A 292 68.90 -29.76 -14.22
N ALA A 293 69.99 -29.06 -13.95
CA ALA A 293 71.29 -29.36 -14.56
C ALA A 293 71.76 -30.78 -14.17
N THR A 294 72.21 -31.55 -15.16
CA THR A 294 72.77 -32.89 -14.97
C THR A 294 74.10 -33.02 -15.70
N ARG A 295 74.95 -33.97 -15.29
CA ARG A 295 76.20 -34.25 -16.01
C ARG A 295 75.90 -35.14 -17.22
N PHE A 296 76.37 -34.73 -18.40
CA PHE A 296 76.28 -35.53 -19.62
C PHE A 296 77.52 -35.36 -20.50
N HIS A 297 77.79 -36.35 -21.36
CA HIS A 297 78.88 -36.33 -22.35
C HIS A 297 78.38 -35.86 -23.71
N THR A 298 79.19 -35.05 -24.40
CA THR A 298 79.06 -34.79 -25.83
C THR A 298 79.75 -35.93 -26.58
N THR A 299 78.96 -36.72 -27.30
CA THR A 299 79.38 -38.01 -27.90
C THR A 299 80.44 -37.85 -28.99
N SER A 300 81.66 -38.37 -28.76
CA SER A 300 82.66 -38.65 -29.80
C SER A 300 83.17 -40.09 -29.64
N ARG A 301 82.93 -40.96 -30.63
CA ARG A 301 83.32 -42.39 -30.61
C ARG A 301 84.78 -42.55 -31.09
N LEU A 302 85.65 -43.22 -30.33
CA LEU A 302 87.06 -43.47 -30.68
C LEU A 302 87.43 -44.94 -30.39
N HIS A 303 88.31 -45.54 -31.22
CA HIS A 303 88.90 -46.88 -30.98
C HIS A 303 90.11 -46.76 -30.04
N PRO A 304 90.10 -47.37 -28.83
CA PRO A 304 91.21 -47.25 -27.88
C PRO A 304 92.40 -48.20 -28.16
N GLY A 305 92.28 -49.16 -29.08
CA GLY A 305 93.36 -50.11 -29.43
C GLY A 305 94.36 -49.55 -30.45
N ARG A 306 95.60 -50.06 -30.46
CA ARG A 306 96.62 -49.70 -31.47
C ARG A 306 96.44 -50.54 -32.75
N LEU A 307 96.84 -49.98 -33.90
CA LEU A 307 96.95 -50.71 -35.17
C LEU A 307 98.19 -51.62 -35.10
N CYS A 308 98.02 -52.92 -35.30
CA CYS A 308 99.12 -53.89 -35.34
C CYS A 308 99.44 -54.29 -36.79
N GLY A 309 100.73 -54.32 -37.17
CA GLY A 309 101.23 -54.67 -38.52
C GLY A 309 102.03 -55.97 -38.53
N GLY A 310 102.00 -56.70 -39.64
CA GLY A 310 102.76 -57.96 -39.82
C GLY A 310 104.09 -57.74 -40.55
N GLU A 311 105.17 -58.33 -40.03
CA GLU A 311 106.53 -58.33 -40.59
C GLU A 311 106.71 -59.34 -41.75
N GLU A 312 107.79 -59.16 -42.52
CA GLU A 312 108.07 -59.59 -43.91
C GLU A 312 108.53 -61.07 -44.08
N TYR A 313 108.23 -61.69 -45.23
CA TYR A 313 108.94 -62.89 -45.73
C TYR A 313 109.01 -62.89 -47.28
N GLU A 314 110.23 -63.03 -47.84
CA GLU A 314 110.49 -63.13 -49.30
C GLU A 314 110.11 -64.51 -49.86
N SER A 315 109.28 -64.56 -50.90
CA SER A 315 109.23 -65.72 -51.82
C SER A 315 109.81 -65.33 -53.18
N LYS A 316 111.03 -65.82 -53.46
CA LYS A 316 111.69 -65.78 -54.78
C LYS A 316 111.02 -66.75 -55.74
N ASP A 317 110.67 -66.29 -56.94
CA ASP A 317 110.58 -67.15 -58.11
C ASP A 317 111.75 -66.86 -59.07
N ARG A 318 112.44 -67.92 -59.47
CA ARG A 318 113.70 -67.97 -60.24
C ARG A 318 113.56 -68.89 -61.45
N SER A 319 112.46 -68.81 -62.18
CA SER A 319 112.32 -69.58 -63.41
C SER A 319 113.18 -69.00 -64.56
N LEU A 320 113.77 -69.90 -65.36
CA LEU A 320 114.67 -69.58 -66.48
C LEU A 320 113.95 -68.86 -67.66
N GLY A 321 112.64 -68.64 -67.52
CA GLY A 321 111.67 -68.25 -68.55
C GLY A 321 111.13 -66.81 -68.47
N ALA A 322 111.91 -65.75 -68.38
CA ALA A 322 113.33 -65.67 -68.61
C ALA A 322 113.78 -64.24 -68.43
N ASN A 323 114.89 -64.11 -67.71
CA ASN A 323 115.77 -62.95 -67.72
C ASN A 323 116.19 -62.46 -69.13
N LEU A 324 115.90 -63.19 -70.21
CA LEU A 324 116.13 -62.76 -71.59
C LEU A 324 115.06 -61.81 -72.16
N LEU A 325 113.80 -61.88 -71.70
CA LEU A 325 112.79 -60.91 -72.13
C LEU A 325 113.02 -59.53 -71.47
N ARG A 326 113.73 -59.44 -70.34
CA ARG A 326 114.04 -58.16 -69.66
C ARG A 326 115.30 -57.44 -70.14
N ILE A 327 116.06 -58.01 -71.06
CA ILE A 327 117.19 -57.31 -71.73
C ILE A 327 116.95 -57.17 -73.25
N ALA A 328 115.88 -57.77 -73.79
CA ALA A 328 115.48 -57.63 -75.20
C ALA A 328 113.97 -57.37 -75.47
N THR A 329 113.08 -57.28 -74.47
CA THR A 329 111.72 -56.73 -74.67
C THR A 329 111.44 -55.56 -73.75
N LEU A 330 111.32 -54.39 -74.37
CA LEU A 330 110.62 -53.24 -73.80
C LEU A 330 109.14 -53.66 -73.59
N ASN A 331 108.65 -53.52 -72.36
CA ASN A 331 107.26 -53.57 -71.89
C ASN A 331 106.92 -54.67 -70.85
N ILE A 332 106.48 -54.15 -69.69
CA ILE A 332 105.53 -54.71 -68.71
C ILE A 332 106.09 -55.70 -67.66
N VAL A 333 105.75 -55.35 -66.41
CA VAL A 333 105.87 -56.05 -65.11
C VAL A 333 107.20 -55.87 -64.36
N ASP A 334 107.11 -55.13 -63.25
CA ASP A 334 108.08 -55.00 -62.16
C ASP A 334 107.88 -56.19 -61.17
N PRO A 335 108.96 -56.89 -60.77
CA PRO A 335 108.93 -58.08 -59.91
C PRO A 335 108.75 -57.80 -58.40
N TYR A 336 108.35 -56.60 -57.98
CA TYR A 336 108.11 -56.24 -56.58
C TYR A 336 106.62 -56.15 -56.16
N ASP A 337 105.73 -57.00 -56.70
CA ASP A 337 104.33 -57.13 -56.21
C ASP A 337 104.29 -57.82 -54.83
N VAL A 338 104.75 -57.07 -53.82
CA VAL A 338 104.67 -57.40 -52.40
C VAL A 338 103.27 -57.03 -51.92
N LYS A 339 102.35 -57.99 -51.93
CA LYS A 339 101.04 -57.86 -51.28
C LYS A 339 101.24 -57.79 -49.76
N SER A 340 101.19 -56.58 -49.22
CA SER A 340 101.16 -56.31 -47.77
C SER A 340 99.85 -56.80 -47.16
N LYS A 341 99.91 -57.50 -46.01
CA LYS A 341 98.72 -57.91 -45.27
C LYS A 341 98.08 -56.70 -44.55
N PRO A 342 96.74 -56.59 -44.51
CA PRO A 342 96.05 -55.43 -43.95
C PRO A 342 96.20 -55.34 -42.42
N TYR A 343 96.35 -54.11 -41.94
CA TYR A 343 96.42 -53.76 -40.52
C TYR A 343 95.04 -53.86 -39.84
N TYR A 344 95.00 -54.32 -38.60
CA TYR A 344 93.79 -54.39 -37.77
C TYR A 344 93.99 -53.72 -36.40
N TYR A 345 92.90 -53.26 -35.78
CA TYR A 345 92.90 -52.67 -34.45
C TYR A 345 92.89 -53.77 -33.37
N SER A 346 93.87 -53.76 -32.47
CA SER A 346 94.01 -54.81 -31.44
C SER A 346 92.85 -54.92 -30.45
N CYS A 347 92.03 -53.87 -30.29
CA CYS A 347 90.90 -53.91 -29.37
C CYS A 347 89.73 -54.75 -29.87
N CYS A 348 89.54 -54.88 -31.19
CA CYS A 348 88.35 -55.52 -31.76
C CYS A 348 88.58 -56.35 -33.01
N GLY A 349 89.81 -56.38 -33.53
CA GLY A 349 90.15 -57.07 -34.78
C GLY A 349 89.57 -56.40 -36.04
N GLY A 350 88.93 -55.24 -35.90
CA GLY A 350 88.37 -54.50 -37.03
C GLY A 350 89.45 -53.90 -37.92
N GLU A 351 89.21 -53.92 -39.24
CA GLU A 351 90.08 -53.28 -40.22
C GLU A 351 90.11 -51.75 -40.03
N ARG A 352 91.13 -51.09 -40.59
CA ARG A 352 91.41 -49.65 -40.45
C ARG A 352 90.21 -48.73 -40.76
N GLY A 353 89.22 -49.19 -41.52
CA GLY A 353 88.00 -48.45 -41.89
C GLY A 353 86.76 -48.71 -41.03
N SER A 354 86.81 -49.54 -39.98
CA SER A 354 85.61 -49.90 -39.21
C SER A 354 85.18 -48.83 -38.19
N SER A 355 83.86 -48.67 -37.99
CA SER A 355 83.21 -47.52 -37.32
C SER A 355 83.25 -47.45 -35.78
N GLY A 356 84.28 -47.99 -35.12
CA GLY A 356 84.43 -47.88 -33.65
C GLY A 356 83.64 -48.92 -32.85
N CYS A 357 84.18 -49.40 -31.73
CA CYS A 357 83.45 -50.27 -30.80
C CYS A 357 82.46 -49.47 -29.93
N SER A 358 81.22 -49.94 -29.82
CA SER A 358 80.21 -49.36 -28.92
C SER A 358 80.17 -50.11 -27.59
N TYR A 359 80.89 -49.64 -26.57
CA TYR A 359 80.77 -50.19 -25.22
C TYR A 359 79.80 -49.37 -24.37
N LYS A 360 78.89 -50.02 -23.63
CA LYS A 360 78.09 -49.40 -22.56
C LYS A 360 78.97 -49.30 -21.31
N CYS A 361 79.36 -48.09 -20.93
CA CYS A 361 80.21 -47.85 -19.77
C CYS A 361 79.34 -47.83 -18.51
N CYS A 362 79.49 -48.83 -17.62
CA CYS A 362 79.39 -48.69 -16.14
C CYS A 362 79.19 -50.00 -15.36
N ASP A 363 79.28 -51.20 -15.97
CA ASP A 363 79.33 -52.45 -15.20
C ASP A 363 80.75 -53.05 -15.19
N ARG A 364 81.33 -53.10 -14.00
CA ARG A 364 82.70 -53.55 -13.73
C ARG A 364 82.87 -55.02 -14.09
N ASN A 365 83.54 -55.32 -15.19
CA ASN A 365 84.07 -56.66 -15.46
C ASN A 365 85.60 -56.60 -15.59
N PRO A 366 86.37 -57.33 -14.77
CA PRO A 366 87.82 -57.15 -14.62
C PRO A 366 88.70 -57.62 -15.80
N GLY A 367 88.10 -57.93 -16.96
CA GLY A 367 88.82 -58.33 -18.18
C GLY A 367 89.03 -57.23 -19.22
N CYS A 368 88.51 -56.00 -19.01
CA CYS A 368 88.65 -54.89 -19.95
C CYS A 368 89.50 -53.76 -19.36
N THR A 369 90.81 -53.95 -19.33
CA THR A 369 91.81 -52.97 -18.83
C THR A 369 92.09 -51.81 -19.80
N SER A 370 91.15 -51.46 -20.68
CA SER A 370 91.23 -50.31 -21.59
C SER A 370 90.05 -49.34 -21.41
N VAL A 371 90.03 -48.75 -20.21
CA VAL A 371 89.63 -47.38 -19.83
C VAL A 371 89.19 -46.43 -20.96
N PHE A 372 88.00 -45.83 -20.84
CA PHE A 372 87.73 -44.49 -21.42
C PHE A 372 88.51 -43.45 -20.59
N THR A 373 89.52 -42.83 -21.20
CA THR A 373 90.47 -41.92 -20.54
C THR A 373 89.81 -40.73 -19.83
N CYS A 374 88.57 -40.37 -20.14
CA CYS A 374 87.85 -39.27 -19.47
C CYS A 374 87.31 -39.59 -18.07
N CYS A 375 87.31 -40.86 -17.65
CA CYS A 375 86.85 -41.30 -16.32
C CYS A 375 87.99 -41.67 -15.37
N GLN A 376 89.25 -41.50 -15.78
CA GLN A 376 90.40 -41.62 -14.89
C GLN A 376 90.95 -40.22 -14.58
N SER A 377 90.93 -39.93 -13.29
CA SER A 377 91.58 -38.85 -12.54
C SER A 377 91.16 -37.39 -12.72
N ASP A 378 90.61 -36.87 -13.84
CA ASP A 378 90.38 -35.40 -13.94
C ASP A 378 89.00 -34.90 -14.42
N ASN A 379 87.97 -35.75 -14.57
CA ASN A 379 86.58 -35.34 -14.88
C ASN A 379 86.40 -34.41 -16.12
N SER A 380 87.43 -34.27 -16.97
CA SER A 380 87.54 -33.23 -17.99
C SER A 380 86.62 -33.44 -19.22
N GLY A 381 85.84 -34.52 -19.26
CA GLY A 381 84.91 -34.82 -20.35
C GLY A 381 83.41 -34.69 -20.01
N CYS A 382 83.03 -34.43 -18.76
CA CYS A 382 81.65 -34.29 -18.33
C CYS A 382 81.26 -32.82 -18.20
N ILE A 383 80.33 -32.32 -19.03
CA ILE A 383 79.80 -30.97 -18.86
C ILE A 383 78.61 -31.04 -17.90
N ASN A 384 78.62 -30.18 -16.87
CA ASN A 384 77.45 -29.96 -16.02
C ASN A 384 76.55 -28.91 -16.67
N GLY A 385 75.39 -29.32 -17.20
CA GLY A 385 74.54 -28.45 -18.02
C GLY A 385 73.08 -28.88 -18.10
N HIS A 386 72.27 -28.11 -18.83
CA HIS A 386 70.86 -28.42 -19.04
C HIS A 386 70.66 -29.19 -20.35
N LYS A 387 70.12 -30.41 -20.26
CA LYS A 387 69.82 -31.25 -21.43
C LYS A 387 68.91 -30.57 -22.45
N CYS A 388 68.01 -29.68 -22.01
CA CYS A 388 67.08 -28.98 -22.92
C CYS A 388 67.77 -28.14 -23.99
N CYS A 389 69.00 -27.67 -23.75
CA CYS A 389 69.69 -26.74 -24.66
C CYS A 389 71.20 -26.95 -24.76
N ASN A 390 71.74 -27.99 -24.10
CA ASN A 390 73.16 -28.29 -24.00
C ASN A 390 74.04 -27.13 -23.49
N LYS A 391 73.46 -26.18 -22.74
CA LYS A 391 74.20 -25.05 -22.15
C LYS A 391 74.68 -25.39 -20.74
N PRO A 392 75.75 -24.72 -20.23
CA PRO A 392 76.26 -24.94 -18.88
C PRO A 392 75.22 -24.66 -17.79
N ALA A 393 75.42 -25.21 -16.58
CA ALA A 393 74.50 -25.10 -15.45
C ALA A 393 74.21 -23.65 -14.99
N ARG A 394 75.04 -22.67 -15.37
CA ARG A 394 74.84 -21.24 -15.08
C ARG A 394 74.17 -20.45 -16.22
N SER A 395 73.72 -21.13 -17.27
CA SER A 395 73.07 -20.46 -18.40
C SER A 395 71.66 -19.99 -18.06
N THR A 396 71.26 -18.86 -18.66
CA THR A 396 69.86 -18.42 -18.63
C THR A 396 68.96 -19.49 -19.26
N GLY A 397 67.74 -19.62 -18.73
CA GLY A 397 66.76 -20.62 -19.15
C GLY A 397 66.54 -20.72 -20.65
N CYS A 398 66.30 -21.94 -21.13
CA CYS A 398 66.08 -22.25 -22.55
C CYS A 398 64.65 -21.97 -23.02
N ARG A 399 63.70 -21.69 -22.12
CA ARG A 399 62.29 -21.41 -22.43
C ARG A 399 61.77 -20.23 -21.62
N GLU A 400 60.76 -19.54 -22.15
CA GLU A 400 60.06 -18.48 -21.44
C GLU A 400 58.82 -19.01 -20.74
N ARG A 401 58.56 -18.56 -19.50
CA ARG A 401 57.26 -18.71 -18.83
C ARG A 401 56.93 -17.44 -18.05
N TYR A 402 55.65 -17.20 -17.78
CA TYR A 402 55.26 -16.15 -16.85
C TYR A 402 55.51 -16.60 -15.41
N LYS A 403 56.24 -15.79 -14.64
CA LYS A 403 56.56 -16.09 -13.22
C LYS A 403 55.31 -16.41 -12.39
N CYS A 404 54.22 -15.71 -12.65
CA CYS A 404 53.03 -15.72 -11.81
C CYS A 404 52.22 -17.04 -11.84
N CYS A 405 52.26 -17.80 -12.93
CA CYS A 405 51.44 -19.01 -13.08
C CYS A 405 52.25 -20.29 -13.34
N GLN A 406 53.56 -20.16 -13.64
CA GLN A 406 54.44 -21.26 -14.07
C GLN A 406 53.90 -22.12 -15.25
N SER A 407 52.79 -21.69 -15.84
CA SER A 407 52.02 -22.26 -16.95
C SER A 407 52.02 -21.24 -18.11
N LEU A 408 51.85 -21.74 -19.33
CA LEU A 408 51.71 -20.91 -20.53
C LEU A 408 50.29 -20.32 -20.69
N GLU A 409 49.30 -20.80 -19.91
CA GLU A 409 47.90 -20.47 -20.12
C GLU A 409 47.26 -19.90 -18.85
N GLN A 410 47.12 -18.56 -18.86
CA GLN A 410 46.24 -17.74 -18.02
C GLN A 410 46.59 -17.64 -16.51
N CYS A 411 46.79 -16.42 -16.02
CA CYS A 411 47.29 -16.18 -14.66
C CYS A 411 46.32 -15.42 -13.75
N THR A 412 45.65 -14.37 -14.24
CA THR A 412 44.70 -13.61 -13.42
C THR A 412 43.61 -13.02 -14.31
N LYS A 413 42.37 -13.16 -13.85
CA LYS A 413 41.18 -12.64 -14.51
C LYS A 413 40.96 -11.19 -14.07
N PHE A 414 40.73 -10.29 -15.02
CA PHE A 414 40.52 -8.85 -14.80
C PHE A 414 39.18 -8.43 -15.39
N TYR A 415 38.57 -7.39 -14.85
CA TYR A 415 37.37 -6.80 -15.43
C TYR A 415 37.73 -5.79 -16.52
N GLU A 416 37.14 -5.94 -17.71
CA GLU A 416 37.37 -5.08 -18.89
C GLU A 416 37.04 -3.60 -18.66
N CYS A 417 36.24 -3.29 -17.64
CA CYS A 417 35.80 -1.92 -17.40
C CYS A 417 36.83 -1.07 -16.64
N CYS A 418 37.76 -1.67 -15.89
CA CYS A 418 38.63 -0.93 -14.97
C CYS A 418 39.96 -1.62 -14.65
N ASP A 419 40.28 -2.71 -15.33
CA ASP A 419 41.52 -3.49 -15.14
C ASP A 419 41.78 -3.91 -13.69
N SER A 420 40.72 -4.00 -12.88
CA SER A 420 40.79 -4.51 -11.51
C SER A 420 40.68 -6.03 -11.51
N LYS A 421 41.35 -6.69 -10.56
CA LYS A 421 41.34 -8.15 -10.43
C LYS A 421 39.93 -8.66 -10.19
N ASN A 422 39.59 -9.80 -10.79
CA ASN A 422 38.31 -10.48 -10.56
C ASN A 422 38.12 -10.75 -9.06
N GLY A 423 37.00 -10.28 -8.50
CA GLY A 423 36.74 -10.24 -7.06
C GLY A 423 36.92 -8.87 -6.38
N SER A 424 37.38 -7.83 -7.08
CA SER A 424 37.31 -6.45 -6.58
C SER A 424 35.85 -5.99 -6.39
N LYS A 425 35.59 -5.10 -5.43
CA LYS A 425 34.30 -4.39 -5.33
C LYS A 425 34.12 -3.55 -6.60
N GLY A 426 32.95 -3.63 -7.24
CA GLY A 426 32.70 -3.21 -8.64
C GLY A 426 33.14 -1.79 -9.03
N CYS A 427 33.20 -1.52 -10.34
CA CYS A 427 33.80 -0.29 -10.87
C CYS A 427 32.81 0.78 -11.32
N LYS A 428 31.51 0.47 -11.42
CA LYS A 428 30.48 1.47 -11.68
C LYS A 428 29.27 1.24 -10.79
N GLU A 429 28.61 2.34 -10.48
CA GLU A 429 27.42 2.39 -9.65
C GLU A 429 26.16 2.13 -10.47
N PHE A 430 25.36 1.17 -10.01
CA PHE A 430 24.08 0.81 -10.60
C PHE A 430 22.99 0.89 -9.54
N TYR A 431 21.85 1.47 -9.92
CA TYR A 431 20.66 1.39 -9.09
C TYR A 431 20.11 -0.04 -9.10
N THR A 432 19.95 -0.65 -7.93
CA THR A 432 19.40 -2.01 -7.85
C THR A 432 17.96 -2.13 -8.34
N CYS A 433 17.17 -1.04 -8.35
CA CYS A 433 15.78 -1.09 -8.84
C CYS A 433 15.67 -1.37 -10.34
N CYS A 434 16.47 -0.68 -11.15
CA CYS A 434 16.30 -0.65 -12.60
C CYS A 434 17.53 -1.18 -13.34
N ASN A 435 18.60 -1.50 -12.61
CA ASN A 435 19.88 -1.95 -13.13
C ASN A 435 20.50 -0.99 -14.18
N LYS A 436 20.12 0.31 -14.13
CA LYS A 436 20.72 1.37 -14.94
C LYS A 436 21.92 1.99 -14.22
N LEU A 437 22.86 2.50 -15.02
CA LEU A 437 24.00 3.28 -14.55
C LEU A 437 23.51 4.57 -13.89
N VAL A 438 24.13 4.97 -12.78
CA VAL A 438 23.77 6.21 -12.05
C VAL A 438 23.81 7.44 -12.97
N GLU A 439 24.80 7.50 -13.86
CA GLU A 439 24.99 8.60 -14.83
C GLU A 439 23.91 8.65 -15.92
N GLU A 440 23.33 7.51 -16.31
CA GLU A 440 22.37 7.41 -17.43
C GLU A 440 20.92 7.65 -16.99
N ALA A 441 20.63 7.54 -15.70
CA ALA A 441 19.27 7.63 -15.16
C ALA A 441 19.21 8.51 -13.90
N PRO A 442 19.64 9.79 -13.96
CA PRO A 442 19.66 10.67 -12.79
C PRO A 442 18.25 10.96 -12.24
N GLN A 443 17.22 10.84 -13.07
CA GLN A 443 15.86 11.20 -12.72
C GLN A 443 15.13 10.15 -11.88
N GLY A 444 15.59 8.91 -11.70
CA GLY A 444 14.81 7.90 -10.94
C GLY A 444 14.04 6.89 -11.80
N CYS A 445 13.57 5.80 -11.17
CA CYS A 445 12.85 4.69 -11.81
C CYS A 445 11.39 4.55 -11.35
N TYR A 446 10.98 5.21 -10.25
CA TYR A 446 9.63 5.15 -9.69
C TYR A 446 9.05 6.54 -9.43
N PRO A 447 7.78 6.80 -9.81
CA PRO A 447 7.12 8.05 -9.46
C PRO A 447 6.67 8.02 -8.00
N VAL A 448 6.99 9.08 -7.26
CA VAL A 448 6.51 9.31 -5.89
C VAL A 448 5.95 10.71 -5.77
N CYS A 449 5.06 10.89 -4.79
CA CYS A 449 4.55 12.21 -4.44
C CYS A 449 5.71 13.14 -4.05
N GLU A 450 5.80 14.33 -4.64
CA GLU A 450 6.90 15.27 -4.36
C GLU A 450 6.93 15.66 -2.87
N ASP A 451 5.75 15.83 -2.28
CA ASP A 451 5.55 16.33 -0.91
C ASP A 451 5.88 15.31 0.18
N CYS A 452 5.50 14.03 0.02
CA CYS A 452 5.69 13.01 1.05
C CYS A 452 6.63 11.87 0.69
N SER A 453 7.04 11.78 -0.59
CA SER A 453 7.91 10.71 -1.13
C SER A 453 7.34 9.28 -1.03
N ASN A 454 6.04 9.12 -0.73
CA ASN A 454 5.35 7.84 -0.79
C ASN A 454 4.89 7.49 -2.21
N ASP A 455 4.56 6.21 -2.43
CA ASP A 455 3.96 5.75 -3.69
C ASP A 455 2.67 6.51 -4.02
N LEU A 456 2.47 6.86 -5.28
CA LEU A 456 1.22 7.48 -5.73
C LEU A 456 -0.02 6.59 -5.50
N ASN A 457 0.19 5.27 -5.35
CA ASN A 457 -0.87 4.29 -5.03
C ASN A 457 -1.11 4.10 -3.52
N SER A 458 -0.32 4.73 -2.64
CA SER A 458 -0.55 4.68 -1.20
C SER A 458 -1.61 5.69 -0.77
N THR A 459 -2.04 5.64 0.50
CA THR A 459 -2.83 6.73 1.10
C THR A 459 -2.13 8.07 0.88
N GLY A 460 -2.88 9.07 0.40
CA GLY A 460 -2.37 10.40 0.10
C GLY A 460 -1.79 11.13 1.32
N CYS A 461 -0.96 12.13 1.08
CA CYS A 461 -0.34 12.93 2.16
C CYS A 461 -1.11 14.19 2.54
N LYS A 462 -2.06 14.63 1.70
CA LYS A 462 -2.89 15.81 1.96
C LYS A 462 -4.33 15.37 2.16
N LYS A 463 -4.91 15.81 3.27
CA LYS A 463 -6.34 15.59 3.52
C LYS A 463 -7.13 16.68 2.82
N VAL A 464 -7.96 16.28 1.86
CA VAL A 464 -8.88 17.16 1.13
C VAL A 464 -10.32 16.79 1.43
N CYS A 465 -11.24 17.74 1.28
CA CYS A 465 -12.65 17.44 1.36
C CYS A 465 -13.09 16.60 0.14
N LYS A 466 -13.78 15.47 0.34
CA LYS A 466 -14.28 14.62 -0.76
C LYS A 466 -15.16 15.38 -1.75
N ASN A 467 -15.88 16.41 -1.31
CA ASN A 467 -16.84 17.14 -2.13
C ASN A 467 -16.20 18.29 -2.91
N CYS A 468 -15.50 19.23 -2.26
CA CYS A 468 -14.90 20.38 -2.95
C CYS A 468 -13.45 20.17 -3.41
N LYS A 469 -12.79 19.07 -3.04
CA LYS A 469 -11.38 18.75 -3.34
C LYS A 469 -10.33 19.73 -2.81
N GLU A 470 -10.73 20.71 -2.01
CA GLU A 470 -9.83 21.68 -1.38
C GLU A 470 -9.07 21.10 -0.16
N ILE A 471 -7.86 21.62 0.10
CA ILE A 471 -6.97 21.21 1.20
C ILE A 471 -7.51 21.68 2.55
N GLN A 472 -7.70 20.76 3.51
CA GLN A 472 -8.29 21.09 4.82
C GLN A 472 -7.44 22.05 5.68
N SER A 473 -6.14 22.15 5.44
CA SER A 473 -5.23 23.00 6.23
C SER A 473 -5.15 24.46 5.79
N GLU A 474 -5.60 24.80 4.57
CA GLU A 474 -5.36 26.12 3.97
C GLU A 474 -6.59 27.05 4.00
N ILE A 475 -7.78 26.50 4.28
CA ILE A 475 -9.02 27.29 4.36
C ILE A 475 -9.48 27.36 5.82
N ILE A 476 -9.63 28.59 6.34
CA ILE A 476 -10.33 28.93 7.60
C ILE A 476 -11.77 28.35 7.65
N GLY A 477 -12.30 27.83 6.54
CA GLY A 477 -13.67 27.32 6.39
C GLY A 477 -13.86 25.79 6.42
N CYS A 478 -12.82 24.96 6.28
CA CYS A 478 -12.96 23.49 6.25
C CYS A 478 -12.74 22.83 7.62
N VAL A 479 -13.01 23.56 8.70
CA VAL A 479 -13.08 22.98 10.06
C VAL A 479 -14.43 22.29 10.18
N THR A 480 -14.47 21.12 10.85
CA THR A 480 -15.71 20.53 11.38
C THR A 480 -16.45 21.60 12.17
N THR A 481 -17.33 22.32 11.49
CA THR A 481 -18.28 23.19 12.12
C THR A 481 -19.54 22.37 12.06
N SER A 482 -19.92 21.79 13.19
CA SER A 482 -21.30 21.34 13.34
C SER A 482 -22.17 22.52 12.96
N HIS A 483 -23.04 22.30 11.99
CA HIS A 483 -24.15 23.21 11.84
C HIS A 483 -25.01 22.99 13.07
N ASP A 484 -24.81 23.83 14.08
CA ASP A 484 -25.69 23.88 15.22
C ASP A 484 -26.96 24.58 14.72
N PHE A 485 -27.78 23.83 13.98
CA PHE A 485 -29.18 24.13 13.71
C PHE A 485 -30.08 23.44 14.72
N GLY A 486 -29.46 22.93 15.79
CA GLY A 486 -30.17 22.64 17.01
C GLY A 486 -30.84 23.93 17.48
N PRO A 487 -32.04 23.83 18.04
CA PRO A 487 -32.76 24.97 18.60
C PRO A 487 -32.11 25.55 19.88
N ASP A 488 -30.88 25.13 20.17
CA ASP A 488 -29.97 25.62 21.21
C ASP A 488 -28.90 26.59 20.66
N ALA A 489 -28.78 26.75 19.34
CA ALA A 489 -27.68 27.47 18.74
C ALA A 489 -27.98 28.96 18.49
N PRO A 490 -27.04 29.87 18.78
CA PRO A 490 -27.11 31.23 18.25
C PRO A 490 -27.09 31.18 16.72
N GLN A 491 -28.02 31.88 16.06
CA GLN A 491 -28.21 31.95 14.60
C GLN A 491 -27.04 32.59 13.81
N ASN A 492 -25.82 32.47 14.32
CA ASN A 492 -24.66 33.24 13.90
C ASN A 492 -23.67 32.45 13.05
N TYR A 493 -24.10 31.73 12.00
CA TYR A 493 -23.14 31.14 11.07
C TYR A 493 -23.59 31.18 9.62
N SER A 494 -22.81 31.87 8.78
CA SER A 494 -22.45 31.55 7.38
C SER A 494 -23.51 31.15 6.34
N TRP A 495 -24.77 31.58 6.44
CA TRP A 495 -25.74 31.43 5.35
C TRP A 495 -26.12 32.80 4.77
N ILE A 496 -26.20 32.89 3.43
CA ILE A 496 -26.67 34.09 2.73
C ILE A 496 -28.04 33.77 2.16
N LEU A 497 -29.03 34.62 2.45
CA LEU A 497 -30.34 34.52 1.83
C LEU A 497 -30.16 34.62 0.32
N ASN A 498 -30.62 33.63 -0.42
CA ASN A 498 -30.50 33.63 -1.87
C ASN A 498 -31.62 34.48 -2.46
N GLU A 499 -31.46 35.81 -2.46
CA GLU A 499 -32.47 36.79 -2.91
C GLU A 499 -32.84 36.68 -4.40
N ASN A 500 -32.14 35.84 -5.18
CA ASN A 500 -32.28 35.77 -6.63
C ASN A 500 -33.28 34.72 -7.16
N ARG A 501 -34.07 34.04 -6.30
CA ARG A 501 -35.14 33.12 -6.74
C ARG A 501 -36.32 33.14 -5.76
N VAL A 502 -37.37 33.89 -6.12
CA VAL A 502 -38.72 33.75 -5.56
C VAL A 502 -39.44 32.60 -6.26
#